data_AF-A0A1F2Z5R7-F1
#
_entry.id   AF-A0A1F2Z5R7-F1
#
_cell.length_a   1.000
_cell.length_b   1.000
_cell.length_c   1.000
_cell.angle_alpha   90.00
_cell.angle_beta   90.00
_cell.angle_gamma   90.00
#
_symmetry.space_group_name_H-M   'P 1'
#
loop_
_entity.id
_entity.type
_entity.pdbx_description
1 polymer ?
#
loop_
_entity_poly.entity_id
_entity_poly.type
_entity_poly.pdbx_seq_one_letter_code
_entity_poly.pdbx_strand_id
1 'polypeptide(L)'
;MIRSPLFLLLISLALNLFAAKDQDMGPVSPTFQTRRESWSTPDTHPEIQLGNGVDLIYATLFQNLSFLDAVGLGGFKQEIYAQSLFLRRLYLVFGLGGVEYKAMDGSSGYWPFPLASMLTQGQRVLVVLTGISYEEFLNFLTNGNLDLFYKRKYSSHGVKICEKTDTLEEVKIKNPLRSFESTEIVLGLDFPFGGVGTVLPNGGCVGPRGWEIKKGKLKKNKQIGHLHLYARSFPSSNRTAILIGIESCAPGSQNQLGCDHNLLSGIRNQTINRSVSGGSKWAQLNVSVARPAEYAGKKVHLSLRKFRDIKKRIEEILALEEKSQEGIFRKILPEDSFFATGFLWTYSEERKK
;
A
#
# COMPACT_ATOMS: atom_id res chain seq x y z
N MET A 1 -6.00 -38.16 -50.73
CA MET A 1 -5.14 -37.55 -49.69
C MET A 1 -3.82 -37.16 -50.33
N ILE A 2 -3.70 -35.91 -50.77
CA ILE A 2 -2.47 -35.36 -51.36
C ILE A 2 -2.25 -34.05 -50.61
N ARG A 3 -1.26 -34.03 -49.71
CA ARG A 3 -0.85 -32.81 -49.01
C ARG A 3 0.03 -32.01 -49.97
N SER A 4 -0.43 -30.83 -50.32
CA SER A 4 0.23 -29.93 -51.26
C SER A 4 1.64 -29.54 -50.77
N PRO A 5 2.67 -29.60 -51.61
CA PRO A 5 4.04 -29.18 -51.28
C PRO A 5 4.15 -27.68 -50.94
N LEU A 6 3.12 -26.88 -51.26
CA LEU A 6 3.06 -25.46 -50.90
C LEU A 6 2.94 -25.23 -49.38
N PHE A 7 2.34 -26.16 -48.64
CA PHE A 7 2.12 -26.02 -47.19
C PHE A 7 3.41 -26.23 -46.39
N LEU A 8 4.32 -27.09 -46.87
CA LEU A 8 5.64 -27.31 -46.25
C LEU A 8 6.61 -26.17 -46.58
N LEU A 9 6.47 -25.51 -47.73
CA LEU A 9 7.28 -24.35 -48.11
C LEU A 9 6.96 -23.12 -47.23
N LEU A 10 5.70 -22.93 -46.86
CA LEU A 10 5.28 -21.83 -45.96
C LEU A 10 5.77 -22.03 -44.51
N ILE A 11 5.83 -23.26 -44.02
CA ILE A 11 6.38 -23.56 -42.68
C ILE A 11 7.92 -23.40 -42.67
N SER A 12 8.61 -23.74 -43.77
CA SER A 12 10.06 -23.56 -43.88
C SER A 12 10.48 -22.09 -44.04
N LEU A 13 9.68 -21.25 -44.72
CA LEU A 13 9.91 -19.80 -44.75
C LEU A 13 9.62 -19.14 -43.38
N ALA A 14 8.59 -19.60 -42.66
CA ALA A 14 8.29 -19.09 -41.31
C ALA A 14 9.38 -19.47 -40.29
N LEU A 15 10.03 -20.63 -40.43
CA LEU A 15 11.12 -21.06 -39.54
C LEU A 15 12.47 -20.42 -39.87
N ASN A 16 12.76 -20.10 -41.13
CA ASN A 16 13.99 -19.38 -41.51
C ASN A 16 13.95 -17.88 -41.19
N LEU A 17 12.77 -17.28 -41.04
CA LEU A 17 12.62 -15.91 -40.52
C LEU A 17 12.91 -15.78 -39.02
N PHE A 18 12.99 -16.88 -38.28
CA PHE A 18 13.34 -16.90 -36.85
C PHE A 18 14.76 -17.40 -36.55
N ALA A 19 15.51 -17.88 -37.54
CA ALA A 19 16.81 -18.52 -37.33
C ALA A 19 18.04 -17.71 -37.82
N ALA A 20 17.85 -16.48 -38.32
CA ALA A 20 18.95 -15.68 -38.84
C ALA A 20 18.86 -14.21 -38.42
N LYS A 21 19.12 -13.94 -37.13
CA LYS A 21 19.78 -12.70 -36.69
C LYS A 21 20.29 -12.82 -35.24
N ASP A 22 21.20 -13.76 -35.00
CA ASP A 22 22.27 -13.53 -34.02
C ASP A 22 23.23 -12.52 -34.64
N GLN A 23 22.82 -11.25 -34.64
CA GLN A 23 23.77 -10.16 -34.64
C GLN A 23 24.03 -9.82 -33.18
N ASP A 24 25.32 -9.78 -32.87
CA ASP A 24 25.92 -9.38 -31.61
C ASP A 24 25.35 -8.03 -31.15
N MET A 25 24.19 -8.07 -30.50
CA MET A 25 23.59 -6.94 -29.82
C MET A 25 24.34 -6.85 -28.50
N GLY A 26 25.48 -6.15 -28.55
CA GLY A 26 26.14 -5.62 -27.37
C GLY A 26 25.12 -5.01 -26.41
N PRO A 27 25.41 -4.95 -25.10
CA PRO A 27 24.42 -4.68 -24.06
C PRO A 27 23.56 -3.48 -24.44
N VAL A 28 22.32 -3.74 -24.82
CA VAL A 28 21.31 -2.70 -25.00
C VAL A 28 21.05 -2.18 -23.60
N SER A 29 21.77 -1.13 -23.24
CA SER A 29 21.47 -0.33 -22.06
C SER A 29 20.28 0.52 -22.47
N PRO A 30 19.04 0.23 -22.02
CA PRO A 30 17.98 1.20 -22.17
C PRO A 30 18.41 2.36 -21.29
N THR A 31 18.84 3.46 -21.92
CA THR A 31 18.98 4.75 -21.26
C THR A 31 17.58 5.24 -20.95
N PHE A 32 16.94 4.57 -19.98
CA PHE A 32 15.92 5.20 -19.16
C PHE A 32 16.67 6.33 -18.46
N GLN A 33 16.45 7.56 -18.92
CA GLN A 33 16.53 8.71 -18.03
C GLN A 33 15.48 8.46 -16.94
N THR A 34 15.86 7.64 -15.95
CA THR A 34 15.34 7.81 -14.61
C THR A 34 15.54 9.28 -14.33
N ARG A 35 14.45 9.98 -14.02
CA ARG A 35 14.53 11.28 -13.38
C ARG A 35 15.21 11.00 -12.04
N ARG A 36 16.54 10.93 -12.04
CA ARG A 36 17.40 11.09 -10.86
C ARG A 36 17.24 12.56 -10.48
N GLU A 37 16.06 12.92 -9.99
CA GLU A 37 16.06 13.86 -8.88
C GLU A 37 16.80 13.09 -7.79
N SER A 38 18.01 13.55 -7.52
CA SER A 38 18.92 12.95 -6.56
C SER A 38 18.14 12.67 -5.29
N TRP A 39 18.06 11.40 -4.90
CA TRP A 39 17.82 10.99 -3.52
C TRP A 39 19.02 11.51 -2.72
N SER A 40 19.05 12.80 -2.43
CA SER A 40 20.08 13.40 -1.60
C SER A 40 19.95 12.78 -0.22
N THR A 41 20.98 12.07 0.22
CA THR A 41 21.17 11.73 1.63
C THR A 41 21.21 13.05 2.41
N PRO A 42 20.23 13.36 3.27
CA PRO A 42 20.29 14.59 4.04
C PRO A 42 21.03 14.25 5.33
N ASP A 43 22.35 14.35 5.26
CA ASP A 43 23.10 14.73 6.44
C ASP A 43 22.78 16.21 6.68
N THR A 44 22.34 16.53 7.89
CA THR A 44 21.94 17.83 8.43
C THR A 44 20.43 18.13 8.37
N HIS A 45 19.82 18.09 9.58
CA HIS A 45 18.43 18.40 9.99
C HIS A 45 17.38 17.25 9.98
N PRO A 46 16.80 16.88 11.14
CA PRO A 46 15.72 15.90 11.27
C PRO A 46 14.35 16.50 10.92
N GLU A 47 14.30 17.42 9.95
CA GLU A 47 13.05 17.78 9.32
C GLU A 47 12.50 16.54 8.66
N ILE A 48 11.26 16.20 9.00
CA ILE A 48 10.63 14.93 8.71
C ILE A 48 10.79 14.65 7.20
N GLN A 49 11.50 13.59 6.82
CA GLN A 49 11.65 13.12 5.44
C GLN A 49 10.31 12.60 4.88
N LEU A 50 9.27 13.44 4.89
CA LEU A 50 7.92 13.14 4.42
C LEU A 50 7.86 13.16 2.88
N GLY A 51 8.73 13.94 2.22
CA GLY A 51 8.76 14.07 0.76
C GLY A 51 8.93 12.72 0.05
N ASN A 52 9.89 11.91 0.49
CA ASN A 52 10.11 10.55 -0.03
C ASN A 52 8.89 9.64 0.15
N GLY A 53 8.07 9.86 1.19
CA GLY A 53 6.88 9.07 1.45
C GLY A 53 5.73 9.35 0.48
N VAL A 54 5.53 10.63 0.12
CA VAL A 54 4.47 11.05 -0.80
C VAL A 54 4.70 10.45 -2.18
N ASP A 55 5.90 10.56 -2.73
CA ASP A 55 6.21 10.03 -4.06
C ASP A 55 6.13 8.51 -4.12
N LEU A 56 6.59 7.82 -3.07
CA LEU A 56 6.49 6.36 -3.00
C LEU A 56 5.03 5.90 -2.94
N ILE A 57 4.19 6.54 -2.14
CA ILE A 57 2.75 6.25 -2.13
C ILE A 57 2.14 6.57 -3.49
N TYR A 58 2.46 7.72 -4.08
CA TYR A 58 1.95 8.11 -5.39
C TYR A 58 2.28 7.08 -6.47
N ALA A 59 3.56 6.69 -6.58
CA ALA A 59 4.02 5.65 -7.51
C ALA A 59 3.37 4.28 -7.21
N THR A 60 2.98 4.03 -5.96
CA THR A 60 2.21 2.84 -5.59
C THR A 60 0.77 2.89 -6.12
N LEU A 61 0.14 4.06 -6.06
CA LEU A 61 -1.26 4.26 -6.47
C LEU A 61 -1.45 4.33 -7.99
N PHE A 62 -0.44 4.82 -8.71
CA PHE A 62 -0.45 5.01 -10.17
C PHE A 62 0.74 4.30 -10.80
N GLN A 63 0.55 3.01 -11.06
CA GLN A 63 1.60 2.09 -11.49
C GLN A 63 1.90 2.24 -12.98
N ASN A 64 3.19 2.28 -13.36
CA ASN A 64 3.58 2.20 -14.76
C ASN A 64 3.57 0.75 -15.25
N LEU A 65 2.44 0.32 -15.80
CA LEU A 65 2.23 -1.07 -16.23
C LEU A 65 2.98 -1.46 -17.51
N SER A 66 3.51 -0.50 -18.27
CA SER A 66 4.24 -0.79 -19.53
C SER A 66 5.54 -1.56 -19.28
N PHE A 67 6.17 -1.35 -18.11
CA PHE A 67 7.35 -2.10 -17.69
C PHE A 67 7.11 -3.63 -17.71
N LEU A 68 5.90 -4.07 -17.32
CA LEU A 68 5.58 -5.49 -17.22
C LEU A 68 5.64 -6.19 -18.58
N ASP A 69 5.21 -5.53 -19.65
CA ASP A 69 5.30 -6.11 -20.99
C ASP A 69 6.76 -6.28 -21.40
N ALA A 70 7.58 -5.25 -21.14
CA ALA A 70 8.99 -5.23 -21.50
C ALA A 70 9.79 -6.36 -20.82
N VAL A 71 9.34 -6.84 -19.66
CA VAL A 71 9.99 -7.94 -18.92
C VAL A 71 9.24 -9.26 -18.98
N GLY A 72 8.24 -9.40 -19.85
CA GLY A 72 7.48 -10.65 -20.02
C GLY A 72 6.57 -11.02 -18.85
N LEU A 73 6.13 -10.03 -18.06
CA LEU A 73 5.25 -10.17 -16.89
C LEU A 73 3.88 -9.52 -17.11
N GLY A 74 3.46 -9.28 -18.36
CA GLY A 74 2.19 -8.63 -18.71
C GLY A 74 0.93 -9.30 -18.11
N GLY A 75 0.99 -10.60 -17.80
CA GLY A 75 -0.10 -11.33 -17.14
C GLY A 75 -0.48 -10.81 -15.74
N PHE A 76 0.38 -10.02 -15.09
CA PHE A 76 0.10 -9.45 -13.77
C PHE A 76 -0.60 -8.09 -13.80
N LYS A 77 -0.80 -7.49 -14.98
CA LYS A 77 -1.36 -6.13 -15.10
C LYS A 77 -2.69 -5.96 -14.38
N GLN A 78 -3.61 -6.91 -14.55
CA GLN A 78 -4.93 -6.85 -13.93
C GLN A 78 -4.86 -6.94 -12.40
N GLU A 79 -3.96 -7.79 -11.89
CA GLU A 79 -3.74 -7.94 -10.44
C GLU A 79 -3.20 -6.63 -9.83
N ILE A 80 -2.18 -6.04 -10.47
CA ILE A 80 -1.56 -4.78 -10.01
C ILE A 80 -2.52 -3.61 -10.12
N TYR A 81 -3.32 -3.55 -11.18
CA TYR A 81 -4.38 -2.55 -11.31
C TYR A 81 -5.39 -2.67 -10.16
N ALA A 82 -5.83 -3.89 -9.84
CA ALA A 82 -6.75 -4.13 -8.75
C ALA A 82 -6.15 -3.78 -7.36
N GLN A 83 -4.87 -4.08 -7.12
CA GLN A 83 -4.13 -3.66 -5.93
C GLN A 83 -4.04 -2.13 -5.82
N SER A 84 -3.75 -1.46 -6.93
CA SER A 84 -3.65 0.00 -6.99
C SER A 84 -5.01 0.66 -6.76
N LEU A 85 -6.08 0.09 -7.31
CA LEU A 85 -7.45 0.54 -7.07
C LEU A 85 -7.87 0.37 -5.61
N PHE A 86 -7.53 -0.77 -4.99
CA PHE A 86 -7.73 -1.00 -3.57
C PHE A 86 -7.07 0.10 -2.71
N LEU A 87 -5.79 0.42 -2.98
CA LEU A 87 -5.07 1.46 -2.25
C LEU A 87 -5.64 2.85 -2.51
N ARG A 88 -6.04 3.17 -3.75
CA ARG A 88 -6.70 4.45 -4.07
C ARG A 88 -7.98 4.63 -3.25
N ARG A 89 -8.85 3.62 -3.22
CA ARG A 89 -10.06 3.65 -2.38
C ARG A 89 -9.74 3.80 -0.90
N LEU A 90 -8.73 3.09 -0.40
CA LEU A 90 -8.32 3.16 1.00
C LEU A 90 -7.87 4.57 1.39
N TYR A 91 -7.02 5.20 0.57
CA TYR A 91 -6.58 6.57 0.83
C TYR A 91 -7.71 7.59 0.71
N LEU A 92 -8.65 7.41 -0.22
CA LEU A 92 -9.85 8.26 -0.27
C LEU A 92 -10.76 8.04 0.94
N VAL A 93 -10.86 6.81 1.48
CA VAL A 93 -11.57 6.55 2.75
C VAL A 93 -10.91 7.32 3.90
N PHE A 94 -9.58 7.34 3.97
CA PHE A 94 -8.88 8.13 5.00
C PHE A 94 -9.15 9.64 4.81
N GLY A 95 -9.04 10.14 3.57
CA GLY A 95 -9.26 11.55 3.26
C GLY A 95 -10.71 11.99 3.52
N LEU A 96 -11.71 11.27 3.02
CA LEU A 96 -13.13 11.63 3.20
C LEU A 96 -13.67 11.29 4.60
N GLY A 97 -13.16 10.21 5.18
CA GLY A 97 -13.54 9.74 6.51
C GLY A 97 -13.03 10.67 7.62
N GLY A 98 -11.93 11.37 7.38
CA GLY A 98 -11.22 12.11 8.41
C GLY A 98 -10.53 11.13 9.37
N VAL A 99 -9.21 11.24 9.46
CA VAL A 99 -8.42 10.43 10.38
C VAL A 99 -8.30 11.18 11.69
N GLU A 100 -8.91 10.63 12.72
CA GLU A 100 -8.71 11.04 14.10
C GLU A 100 -7.37 10.53 14.59
N TYR A 101 -6.79 11.31 15.48
CA TYR A 101 -5.47 11.10 16.01
C TYR A 101 -5.49 11.24 17.53
N LYS A 102 -4.70 10.39 18.21
CA LYS A 102 -4.41 10.51 19.63
C LYS A 102 -2.89 10.51 19.82
N ALA A 103 -2.38 11.55 20.47
CA ALA A 103 -0.98 11.71 20.80
C ALA A 103 -0.57 10.88 22.02
N MET A 104 0.75 10.73 22.20
CA MET A 104 1.32 10.11 23.41
C MET A 104 1.04 10.89 24.70
N ASP A 105 0.88 12.21 24.62
CA ASP A 105 0.52 13.06 25.77
C ASP A 105 -0.99 13.00 26.12
N GLY A 106 -1.76 12.24 25.34
CA GLY A 106 -3.21 12.08 25.51
C GLY A 106 -4.06 13.07 24.73
N SER A 107 -3.47 14.11 24.13
CA SER A 107 -4.19 15.04 23.25
C SER A 107 -4.80 14.31 22.05
N SER A 108 -5.90 14.84 21.52
CA SER A 108 -6.64 14.23 20.41
C SER A 108 -7.06 15.30 19.40
N GLY A 109 -7.18 14.93 18.13
CA GLY A 109 -7.56 15.84 17.06
C GLY A 109 -7.61 15.15 15.71
N TYR A 110 -7.57 15.93 14.62
CA TYR A 110 -7.34 15.37 13.30
C TYR A 110 -5.86 15.06 13.10
N TRP A 111 -5.59 14.07 12.26
CA TRP A 111 -4.23 13.71 11.89
C TRP A 111 -3.49 14.90 11.26
N PRO A 112 -2.40 15.39 11.89
CA PRO A 112 -1.77 16.66 11.53
C PRO A 112 -0.61 16.51 10.53
N PHE A 113 -0.43 15.34 9.92
CA PHE A 113 0.67 15.07 8.98
C PHE A 113 0.14 14.70 7.60
N PRO A 114 0.98 14.67 6.56
CA PRO A 114 0.57 14.27 5.22
C PRO A 114 -0.20 12.95 5.21
N LEU A 115 -1.29 12.88 4.44
CA LEU A 115 -2.09 11.68 4.31
C LEU A 115 -1.24 10.49 3.82
N ALA A 116 -0.27 10.72 2.93
CA ALA A 116 0.68 9.68 2.49
C ALA A 116 1.43 8.98 3.64
N SER A 117 1.60 9.66 4.78
CA SER A 117 2.29 9.07 5.93
C SER A 117 1.42 8.07 6.72
N MET A 118 0.13 7.97 6.41
CA MET A 118 -0.89 7.16 7.12
C MET A 118 -0.46 5.73 7.42
N LEU A 119 0.10 5.04 6.44
CA LEU A 119 0.48 3.63 6.59
C LEU A 119 1.99 3.44 6.59
N THR A 120 2.73 4.54 6.58
CA THR A 120 4.20 4.51 6.64
C THR A 120 4.67 4.50 8.11
N GLN A 121 5.97 4.26 8.29
CA GLN A 121 6.62 4.38 9.61
C GLN A 121 6.14 3.40 10.68
N GLY A 122 5.69 2.21 10.26
CA GLY A 122 5.40 1.07 11.14
C GLY A 122 4.13 1.23 11.98
N GLN A 123 3.28 2.18 11.59
CA GLN A 123 2.01 2.47 12.25
C GLN A 123 0.84 1.74 11.58
N ARG A 124 -0.27 1.68 12.31
CA ARG A 124 -1.54 1.13 11.83
C ARG A 124 -2.63 2.17 11.96
N VAL A 125 -3.66 2.06 11.13
CA VAL A 125 -4.90 2.83 11.23
C VAL A 125 -6.01 1.89 11.65
N LEU A 126 -6.75 2.25 12.69
CA LEU A 126 -7.92 1.51 13.15
C LEU A 126 -9.18 2.08 12.48
N VAL A 127 -9.74 1.33 11.52
CA VAL A 127 -11.02 1.66 10.90
C VAL A 127 -12.13 1.05 11.75
N VAL A 128 -12.96 1.90 12.33
CA VAL A 128 -14.13 1.52 13.12
C VAL A 128 -15.37 1.64 12.25
N LEU A 129 -16.07 0.52 12.10
CA LEU A 129 -17.26 0.37 11.28
C LEU A 129 -18.47 0.15 12.19
N THR A 130 -19.53 0.94 12.04
CA THR A 130 -20.78 0.76 12.80
C THR A 130 -21.92 0.41 11.85
N GLY A 131 -22.48 -0.79 12.03
CA GLY A 131 -23.50 -1.34 11.14
C GLY A 131 -23.01 -1.75 9.75
N ILE A 132 -21.70 -2.03 9.59
CA ILE A 132 -21.06 -2.46 8.34
C ILE A 132 -20.14 -3.64 8.70
N SER A 133 -20.22 -4.74 7.95
CA SER A 133 -19.32 -5.87 8.16
C SER A 133 -17.93 -5.61 7.55
N TYR A 134 -16.90 -6.35 7.97
CA TYR A 134 -15.59 -6.19 7.35
C TYR A 134 -15.61 -6.67 5.89
N GLU A 135 -16.41 -7.68 5.56
CA GLU A 135 -16.57 -8.18 4.20
C GLU A 135 -17.19 -7.12 3.29
N GLU A 136 -18.24 -6.41 3.74
CA GLU A 136 -18.84 -5.32 2.97
C GLU A 136 -17.81 -4.22 2.68
N PHE A 137 -17.06 -3.82 3.70
CA PHE A 137 -16.03 -2.79 3.57
C PHE A 137 -14.88 -3.24 2.65
N LEU A 138 -14.36 -4.46 2.83
CA LEU A 138 -13.29 -4.99 1.98
C LEU A 138 -13.75 -5.22 0.54
N ASN A 139 -14.98 -5.71 0.32
CA ASN A 139 -15.57 -5.82 -1.01
C ASN A 139 -15.65 -4.46 -1.71
N PHE A 140 -16.04 -3.41 -0.99
CA PHE A 140 -16.00 -2.06 -1.54
C PHE A 140 -14.57 -1.66 -1.95
N LEU A 141 -13.59 -1.84 -1.06
CA LEU A 141 -12.21 -1.47 -1.38
C LEU A 141 -11.66 -2.26 -2.59
N THR A 142 -11.95 -3.56 -2.70
CA THR A 142 -11.41 -4.43 -3.76
C THR A 142 -12.25 -4.48 -5.03
N ASN A 143 -13.35 -3.74 -5.12
CA ASN A 143 -14.32 -3.88 -6.21
C ASN A 143 -14.93 -5.29 -6.30
N GLY A 144 -15.11 -5.96 -5.16
CA GLY A 144 -15.58 -7.35 -5.07
C GLY A 144 -14.50 -8.41 -5.28
N ASN A 145 -13.25 -8.04 -5.60
CA ASN A 145 -12.16 -8.99 -5.78
C ASN A 145 -11.47 -9.32 -4.45
N LEU A 146 -12.11 -10.11 -3.59
CA LEU A 146 -11.51 -10.54 -2.32
C LEU A 146 -10.34 -11.51 -2.49
N ASP A 147 -10.18 -12.13 -3.66
CA ASP A 147 -9.07 -13.05 -3.96
C ASP A 147 -7.71 -12.35 -4.02
N LEU A 148 -7.68 -11.02 -4.00
CA LEU A 148 -6.47 -10.24 -3.76
C LEU A 148 -5.84 -10.56 -2.41
N PHE A 149 -6.65 -10.90 -1.41
CA PHE A 149 -6.17 -11.19 -0.07
C PHE A 149 -5.84 -12.66 0.11
N TYR A 150 -4.80 -12.93 0.89
CA TYR A 150 -4.54 -14.27 1.41
C TYR A 150 -4.70 -14.29 2.93
N LYS A 151 -5.18 -15.42 3.46
CA LYS A 151 -5.31 -15.61 4.91
C LYS A 151 -3.94 -15.77 5.55
N ARG A 152 -3.71 -15.05 6.65
CA ARG A 152 -2.50 -15.17 7.47
C ARG A 152 -2.78 -16.01 8.71
N LYS A 153 -1.76 -16.75 9.14
CA LYS A 153 -1.78 -17.56 10.39
C LYS A 153 -1.22 -16.79 11.60
N TYR A 154 -0.77 -15.56 11.40
CA TYR A 154 -0.04 -14.79 12.40
C TYR A 154 -0.49 -13.33 12.38
N SER A 155 -0.71 -12.77 13.58
CA SER A 155 -0.80 -11.33 13.81
C SER A 155 -0.17 -10.95 15.14
N SER A 156 0.62 -9.88 15.15
CA SER A 156 1.20 -9.28 16.38
C SER A 156 0.27 -8.28 17.05
N HIS A 157 -0.77 -7.79 16.35
CA HIS A 157 -1.71 -6.79 16.83
C HIS A 157 -3.16 -7.22 16.58
N GLY A 158 -4.04 -6.82 17.49
CA GLY A 158 -5.47 -7.09 17.39
C GLY A 158 -6.28 -5.90 17.86
N VAL A 159 -7.58 -6.11 18.03
CA VAL A 159 -8.51 -5.08 18.51
C VAL A 159 -9.39 -5.66 19.62
N LYS A 160 -9.64 -4.85 20.64
CA LYS A 160 -10.63 -5.14 21.69
C LYS A 160 -11.50 -3.91 21.96
N ILE A 161 -12.65 -4.13 22.59
CA ILE A 161 -13.40 -3.05 23.25
C ILE A 161 -12.81 -2.85 24.64
N CYS A 162 -12.55 -1.60 25.02
CA CYS A 162 -12.22 -1.24 26.38
C CYS A 162 -13.51 -1.16 27.21
N GLU A 163 -13.64 -2.01 28.21
CA GLU A 163 -14.87 -2.12 29.04
C GLU A 163 -15.21 -0.82 29.78
N LYS A 164 -14.21 0.00 30.12
CA LYS A 164 -14.40 1.23 30.89
C LYS A 164 -14.92 2.39 30.05
N THR A 165 -14.48 2.47 28.80
CA THR A 165 -14.73 3.61 27.91
C THR A 165 -15.66 3.26 26.75
N ASP A 166 -15.98 1.97 26.59
CA ASP A 166 -16.65 1.40 25.42
C ASP A 166 -15.97 1.78 24.08
N THR A 167 -14.67 2.05 24.10
CA THR A 167 -13.91 2.41 22.90
C THR A 167 -13.15 1.22 22.32
N LEU A 168 -13.09 1.13 20.99
CA LEU A 168 -12.22 0.16 20.32
C LEU A 168 -10.76 0.59 20.40
N GLU A 169 -9.91 -0.34 20.84
CA GLU A 169 -8.49 -0.12 21.07
C GLU A 169 -7.65 -1.21 20.40
N GLU A 170 -6.55 -0.79 19.81
CA GLU A 170 -5.50 -1.70 19.35
C GLU A 170 -4.81 -2.36 20.56
N VAL A 171 -4.52 -3.65 20.44
CA VAL A 171 -3.78 -4.41 21.46
C VAL A 171 -2.67 -5.23 20.86
N LYS A 172 -1.59 -5.39 21.62
CA LYS A 172 -0.54 -6.35 21.30
C LYS A 172 -1.00 -7.78 21.62
N ILE A 173 -0.89 -8.69 20.66
CA ILE A 173 -1.21 -10.10 20.85
C ILE A 173 0.00 -10.82 21.46
N LYS A 174 -0.18 -11.41 22.65
CA LYS A 174 0.91 -12.10 23.37
C LYS A 174 1.34 -13.41 22.70
N ASN A 175 0.38 -14.19 22.18
CA ASN A 175 0.65 -15.40 21.40
C ASN A 175 0.16 -15.21 19.95
N PRO A 176 1.03 -14.76 19.05
CA PRO A 176 0.62 -14.33 17.72
C PRO A 176 0.37 -15.51 16.76
N LEU A 177 0.71 -16.75 17.15
CA LEU A 177 0.43 -17.99 16.41
C LEU A 177 -0.83 -18.72 16.94
N ARG A 178 -1.72 -18.02 17.65
CA ARG A 178 -2.96 -18.60 18.17
C ARG A 178 -3.97 -18.89 17.05
N SER A 179 -4.87 -19.84 17.31
CA SER A 179 -6.11 -19.92 16.57
C SER A 179 -6.92 -18.64 16.80
N PHE A 180 -7.36 -18.03 15.70
CA PHE A 180 -8.23 -16.86 15.75
C PHE A 180 -9.66 -17.30 16.04
N GLU A 181 -10.40 -16.46 16.77
CA GLU A 181 -11.83 -16.67 17.00
C GLU A 181 -12.62 -16.61 15.69
N SER A 182 -13.82 -17.17 15.64
CA SER A 182 -14.68 -17.10 14.45
C SER A 182 -15.06 -15.66 14.06
N THR A 183 -14.96 -14.73 15.00
CA THR A 183 -15.19 -13.29 14.80
C THR A 183 -13.96 -12.53 14.33
N GLU A 184 -12.81 -13.21 14.21
CA GLU A 184 -11.52 -12.64 13.88
C GLU A 184 -11.01 -13.17 12.53
N ILE A 185 -10.42 -12.30 11.72
CA ILE A 185 -9.72 -12.70 10.51
C ILE A 185 -8.45 -11.89 10.33
N VAL A 186 -7.41 -12.55 9.84
CA VAL A 186 -6.14 -11.92 9.51
C VAL A 186 -5.83 -12.15 8.05
N LEU A 187 -5.65 -11.05 7.32
CA LEU A 187 -5.41 -11.04 5.89
C LEU A 187 -4.08 -10.34 5.57
N GLY A 188 -3.48 -10.79 4.48
CA GLY A 188 -2.32 -10.18 3.86
C GLY A 188 -2.63 -9.77 2.42
N LEU A 189 -1.99 -8.70 1.97
CA LEU A 189 -1.95 -8.29 0.57
C LEU A 189 -0.52 -7.91 0.21
N ASP A 190 0.01 -8.57 -0.81
CA ASP A 190 1.30 -8.23 -1.40
C ASP A 190 1.08 -7.24 -2.53
N PHE A 191 1.92 -6.21 -2.63
CA PHE A 191 1.74 -5.19 -3.65
C PHE A 191 3.07 -4.49 -3.97
N PRO A 192 3.22 -3.91 -5.17
CA PRO A 192 4.45 -3.26 -5.60
C PRO A 192 4.56 -1.85 -5.01
N PHE A 193 4.86 -1.78 -3.70
CA PHE A 193 5.11 -0.50 -3.03
C PHE A 193 6.22 0.25 -3.77
N GLY A 194 6.08 1.57 -3.94
CA GLY A 194 6.99 2.45 -4.68
C GLY A 194 7.00 2.26 -6.21
N GLY A 195 6.09 1.45 -6.76
CA GLY A 195 5.91 1.31 -8.19
C GLY A 195 6.70 0.15 -8.81
N VAL A 196 6.09 -0.58 -9.73
CA VAL A 196 6.74 -1.61 -10.54
C VAL A 196 7.82 -0.99 -11.43
N GLY A 197 8.96 -1.68 -11.57
CA GLY A 197 10.11 -1.24 -12.35
C GLY A 197 11.04 -0.27 -11.62
N THR A 198 10.62 0.25 -10.46
CA THR A 198 11.48 1.11 -9.61
C THR A 198 12.76 0.38 -9.23
N VAL A 199 13.90 1.01 -9.52
CA VAL A 199 15.23 0.46 -9.26
C VAL A 199 15.52 0.47 -7.77
N LEU A 200 16.02 -0.65 -7.27
CA LEU A 200 16.41 -0.86 -5.88
C LEU A 200 17.91 -0.57 -5.68
N PRO A 201 18.36 -0.19 -4.47
CA PRO A 201 19.77 0.11 -4.19
C PRO A 201 20.73 -1.03 -4.52
N ASN A 202 20.25 -2.27 -4.48
CA ASN A 202 21.04 -3.46 -4.78
C ASN A 202 21.13 -3.79 -6.28
N GLY A 203 20.62 -2.91 -7.16
CA GLY A 203 20.60 -3.06 -8.62
C GLY A 203 19.47 -3.94 -9.18
N GLY A 204 18.54 -4.41 -8.35
CA GLY A 204 17.28 -5.03 -8.79
C GLY A 204 16.21 -3.98 -9.08
N CYS A 205 14.98 -4.42 -9.36
CA CYS A 205 13.81 -3.56 -9.42
C CYS A 205 12.56 -4.21 -8.78
N VAL A 206 11.55 -3.40 -8.48
CA VAL A 206 10.28 -3.85 -7.91
C VAL A 206 9.44 -4.56 -8.98
N GLY A 207 8.99 -5.78 -8.69
CA GLY A 207 8.10 -6.57 -9.54
C GLY A 207 6.64 -6.61 -9.05
N PRO A 208 5.77 -7.41 -9.70
CA PRO A 208 4.32 -7.37 -9.56
C PRO A 208 3.70 -7.38 -8.16
N ARG A 209 4.29 -8.13 -7.22
CA ARG A 209 3.80 -8.25 -5.83
C ARG A 209 4.77 -7.62 -4.83
N GLY A 210 5.57 -6.66 -5.29
CA GLY A 210 6.74 -6.20 -4.55
C GLY A 210 7.93 -7.17 -4.59
N TRP A 211 7.84 -8.25 -5.36
CA TRP A 211 8.92 -9.21 -5.57
C TRP A 211 10.10 -8.55 -6.28
N GLU A 212 11.32 -8.74 -5.78
CA GLU A 212 12.52 -8.23 -6.48
C GLU A 212 12.70 -8.95 -7.83
N ILE A 213 12.93 -8.18 -8.89
CA ILE A 213 13.42 -8.66 -10.18
C ILE A 213 14.91 -8.31 -10.26
N LYS A 214 15.77 -9.33 -10.41
CA LYS A 214 17.22 -9.14 -10.52
C LYS A 214 17.78 -10.05 -11.60
N LYS A 215 18.52 -9.47 -12.56
CA LYS A 215 19.05 -10.19 -13.73
C LYS A 215 17.96 -10.97 -14.48
N GLY A 216 16.80 -10.34 -14.69
CA GLY A 216 15.63 -10.95 -15.35
C GLY A 216 14.91 -12.03 -14.56
N LYS A 217 15.34 -12.35 -13.33
CA LYS A 217 14.74 -13.40 -12.50
C LYS A 217 13.93 -12.81 -11.35
N LEU A 218 12.72 -13.32 -11.16
CA LEU A 218 11.83 -12.97 -10.07
C LEU A 218 12.24 -13.67 -8.76
N LYS A 219 12.41 -12.90 -7.69
CA LYS A 219 12.80 -13.38 -6.36
C LYS A 219 11.62 -13.25 -5.39
N LYS A 220 10.75 -14.28 -5.39
CA LYS A 220 9.49 -14.28 -4.62
C LYS A 220 9.68 -14.21 -3.09
N ASN A 221 10.83 -14.65 -2.58
CA ASN A 221 11.18 -14.57 -1.17
C ASN A 221 11.68 -13.18 -0.72
N LYS A 222 11.86 -12.26 -1.68
CA LYS A 222 12.26 -10.89 -1.42
C LYS A 222 11.17 -9.94 -1.82
N GLN A 223 10.30 -9.67 -0.86
CA GLN A 223 9.12 -8.85 -1.05
C GLN A 223 9.30 -7.48 -0.39
N ILE A 224 8.87 -6.46 -1.11
CA ILE A 224 8.85 -5.06 -0.71
C ILE A 224 7.40 -4.60 -0.64
N GLY A 225 6.97 -4.12 0.53
CA GLY A 225 5.58 -3.72 0.75
C GLY A 225 4.67 -4.92 0.96
N HIS A 226 4.16 -5.02 2.19
CA HIS A 226 3.15 -6.00 2.54
C HIS A 226 2.09 -5.33 3.42
N LEU A 227 0.82 -5.42 3.04
CA LEU A 227 -0.27 -4.85 3.81
C LEU A 227 -0.89 -5.93 4.70
N HIS A 228 -1.00 -5.62 5.99
CA HIS A 228 -1.59 -6.47 7.01
C HIS A 228 -2.94 -5.91 7.44
N LEU A 229 -3.93 -6.80 7.48
CA LEU A 229 -5.27 -6.51 7.99
C LEU A 229 -5.59 -7.48 9.12
N TYR A 230 -5.98 -6.94 10.27
CA TYR A 230 -6.68 -7.70 11.30
C TYR A 230 -8.09 -7.14 11.40
N ALA A 231 -9.10 -7.96 11.19
CA ALA A 231 -10.49 -7.57 11.37
C ALA A 231 -11.14 -8.36 12.49
N ARG A 232 -11.98 -7.70 13.28
CA ARG A 232 -12.78 -8.31 14.34
C ARG A 232 -14.18 -7.71 14.39
N SER A 233 -15.19 -8.56 14.43
CA SER A 233 -16.59 -8.16 14.64
C SER A 233 -16.97 -8.26 16.12
N PHE A 234 -17.75 -7.30 16.60
CA PHE A 234 -18.24 -7.19 17.97
C PHE A 234 -19.78 -7.13 17.95
N PRO A 235 -20.47 -8.28 17.80
CA PRO A 235 -21.91 -8.33 17.55
C PRO A 235 -22.74 -7.60 18.61
N SER A 236 -22.34 -7.69 19.89
CA SER A 236 -23.02 -7.05 21.02
C SER A 236 -23.10 -5.52 20.93
N SER A 237 -22.22 -4.90 20.14
CA SER A 237 -22.19 -3.44 19.96
C SER A 237 -22.47 -3.00 18.52
N ASN A 238 -22.82 -3.94 17.61
CA ASN A 238 -22.99 -3.68 16.19
C ASN A 238 -21.80 -2.94 15.55
N ARG A 239 -20.59 -3.28 16.01
CA ARG A 239 -19.33 -2.69 15.52
C ARG A 239 -18.42 -3.75 14.94
N THR A 240 -17.70 -3.36 13.91
CA THR A 240 -16.57 -4.11 13.36
C THR A 240 -15.36 -3.21 13.32
N ALA A 241 -14.18 -3.76 13.58
CA ALA A 241 -12.94 -3.02 13.54
C ALA A 241 -11.97 -3.68 12.57
N ILE A 242 -11.28 -2.86 11.78
CA ILE A 242 -10.21 -3.31 10.88
C ILE A 242 -8.95 -2.51 11.20
N LEU A 243 -7.91 -3.19 11.64
CA LEU A 243 -6.60 -2.62 11.88
C LEU A 243 -5.73 -2.85 10.64
N ILE A 244 -5.32 -1.75 10.00
CA ILE A 244 -4.61 -1.76 8.71
C ILE A 244 -3.20 -1.21 8.89
N GLY A 245 -2.17 -1.90 8.40
CA GLY A 245 -0.79 -1.41 8.39
C GLY A 245 0.00 -1.91 7.19
N ILE A 246 1.09 -1.23 6.85
CA ILE A 246 2.04 -1.69 5.84
C ILE A 246 3.39 -2.00 6.51
N GLU A 247 3.93 -3.16 6.19
CA GLU A 247 5.26 -3.62 6.57
C GLU A 247 6.23 -3.46 5.40
N SER A 248 7.49 -3.09 5.72
CA SER A 248 8.48 -2.65 4.74
C SER A 248 8.92 -3.74 3.78
N CYS A 249 9.33 -4.88 4.32
CA CYS A 249 9.86 -5.99 3.55
C CYS A 249 9.85 -7.29 4.37
N ALA A 250 9.83 -8.42 3.68
CA ALA A 250 9.90 -9.73 4.33
C ALA A 250 11.23 -9.93 5.09
N PRO A 251 11.27 -10.75 6.15
CA PRO A 251 12.53 -11.17 6.78
C PRO A 251 13.56 -11.67 5.75
N GLY A 252 14.81 -11.25 5.90
CA GLY A 252 15.92 -11.51 4.96
C GLY A 252 15.98 -10.60 3.75
N SER A 253 15.15 -9.55 3.67
CA SER A 253 15.06 -8.64 2.51
C SER A 253 15.42 -7.20 2.86
N GLN A 254 15.89 -6.45 1.84
CA GLN A 254 16.11 -5.01 1.91
C GLN A 254 14.87 -4.26 1.42
N ASN A 255 14.50 -3.16 2.10
CA ASN A 255 13.50 -2.22 1.57
C ASN A 255 14.10 -1.35 0.44
N GLN A 256 13.30 -0.43 -0.10
CA GLN A 256 13.70 0.45 -1.19
C GLN A 256 14.82 1.43 -0.84
N LEU A 257 15.11 1.62 0.44
CA LEU A 257 16.23 2.43 0.93
C LEU A 257 17.42 1.56 1.41
N GLY A 258 17.43 0.26 1.09
CA GLY A 258 18.56 -0.62 1.40
C GLY A 258 18.61 -1.10 2.86
N CYS A 259 17.54 -0.93 3.63
CA CYS A 259 17.50 -1.32 5.04
C CYS A 259 17.06 -2.79 5.21
N ASP A 260 17.83 -3.56 5.98
CA ASP A 260 17.58 -4.99 6.21
C ASP A 260 16.43 -5.26 7.20
N HIS A 261 15.66 -6.31 6.94
CA HIS A 261 14.69 -6.87 7.87
C HIS A 261 15.17 -8.25 8.35
N ASN A 262 15.52 -8.42 9.62
CA ASN A 262 15.94 -9.74 10.19
C ASN A 262 14.96 -10.24 11.26
N LEU A 263 15.09 -11.49 11.70
CA LEU A 263 14.17 -12.09 12.70
C LEU A 263 14.23 -11.35 14.06
N LEU A 264 15.41 -10.87 14.44
CA LEU A 264 15.65 -10.11 15.67
C LEU A 264 15.02 -8.71 15.64
N SER A 265 14.63 -8.26 14.45
CA SER A 265 13.90 -7.02 14.28
C SER A 265 12.59 -7.06 15.11
N GLY A 266 11.88 -8.17 15.24
CA GLY A 266 10.68 -8.21 16.11
C GLY A 266 10.93 -7.89 17.60
N ILE A 267 12.18 -7.95 18.06
CA ILE A 267 12.52 -8.15 19.49
C ILE A 267 13.30 -6.96 20.10
N ARG A 268 13.90 -6.05 19.32
CA ARG A 268 14.61 -4.87 19.84
C ARG A 268 14.35 -3.59 19.05
N ASN A 269 14.39 -2.45 19.75
CA ASN A 269 14.42 -1.07 19.24
C ASN A 269 15.64 -0.75 18.34
N GLN A 270 16.49 -1.73 18.00
CA GLN A 270 17.69 -1.58 17.17
C GLN A 270 17.40 -1.39 15.66
N THR A 271 16.22 -0.89 15.31
CA THR A 271 15.85 -0.63 13.93
C THR A 271 15.43 0.81 13.76
N ILE A 272 16.41 1.56 13.30
CA ILE A 272 16.34 2.99 13.13
C ILE A 272 15.60 3.32 11.80
N ASN A 273 15.42 2.34 10.89
CA ASN A 273 15.00 2.58 9.48
C ASN A 273 13.82 1.71 8.98
N ARG A 274 12.97 1.20 9.86
CA ARG A 274 12.00 0.13 9.52
C ARG A 274 10.67 0.59 8.90
N SER A 275 10.62 1.81 8.39
CA SER A 275 9.47 2.27 7.61
C SER A 275 9.58 1.75 6.17
N VAL A 276 8.43 1.59 5.51
CA VAL A 276 8.37 1.21 4.10
C VAL A 276 8.99 2.30 3.22
N SER A 277 8.89 3.56 3.67
CA SER A 277 9.53 4.74 3.08
C SER A 277 10.95 5.01 3.62
N GLY A 278 11.57 4.03 4.29
CA GLY A 278 12.91 4.02 4.88
C GLY A 278 13.34 5.17 5.81
N GLY A 279 12.42 6.00 6.30
CA GLY A 279 12.59 6.84 7.49
C GLY A 279 12.42 6.10 8.82
N SER A 280 12.65 6.83 9.91
CA SER A 280 12.48 6.35 11.30
C SER A 280 11.01 6.09 11.66
N LYS A 281 10.79 5.18 12.60
CA LYS A 281 9.45 5.01 13.18
C LYS A 281 9.04 6.31 13.87
N TRP A 282 7.75 6.62 13.90
CA TRP A 282 7.23 7.82 14.58
C TRP A 282 7.76 8.00 16.01
N ALA A 283 7.96 6.93 16.77
CA ALA A 283 8.49 6.96 18.13
C ALA A 283 9.88 7.62 18.24
N GLN A 284 10.64 7.60 17.14
CA GLN A 284 12.03 8.10 17.06
C GLN A 284 12.11 9.52 16.47
N LEU A 285 11.03 10.02 15.86
CA LEU A 285 11.01 11.39 15.35
C LEU A 285 10.96 12.36 16.55
N ASN A 286 11.88 13.33 16.60
CA ASN A 286 11.93 14.32 17.66
C ASN A 286 10.87 15.43 17.43
N VAL A 287 9.61 15.04 17.37
CA VAL A 287 8.45 15.93 17.23
C VAL A 287 7.78 16.01 18.60
N SER A 288 7.94 17.16 19.25
CA SER A 288 7.53 17.38 20.65
C SER A 288 6.02 17.42 20.88
N VAL A 289 5.21 17.60 19.83
CA VAL A 289 3.77 17.93 19.98
C VAL A 289 2.83 16.98 19.22
N ALA A 290 3.34 16.01 18.45
CA ALA A 290 2.50 15.25 17.52
C ALA A 290 2.88 13.77 17.32
N ARG A 291 3.61 13.15 18.25
CA ARG A 291 3.88 11.70 18.15
C ARG A 291 2.61 10.87 18.38
N PRO A 292 2.14 10.07 17.40
CA PRO A 292 0.98 9.22 17.58
C PRO A 292 1.21 8.23 18.71
N ALA A 293 0.16 7.98 19.49
CA ALA A 293 0.17 6.88 20.44
C ALA A 293 0.55 5.58 19.73
N GLU A 294 1.40 4.77 20.36
CA GLU A 294 1.93 3.52 19.78
C GLU A 294 0.81 2.54 19.37
N TYR A 295 -0.31 2.59 20.08
CA TYR A 295 -1.49 1.77 19.86
C TYR A 295 -2.72 2.65 19.66
N ALA A 296 -3.48 2.40 18.59
CA ALA A 296 -4.73 3.11 18.30
C ALA A 296 -4.59 4.65 18.18
N GLY A 297 -3.37 5.14 17.92
CA GLY A 297 -3.08 6.57 17.74
C GLY A 297 -3.68 7.18 16.47
N LYS A 298 -4.23 6.35 15.57
CA LYS A 298 -4.95 6.76 14.35
C LYS A 298 -6.23 5.97 14.18
N LYS A 299 -7.35 6.66 14.00
CA LYS A 299 -8.67 6.05 13.85
C LYS A 299 -9.47 6.70 12.75
N VAL A 300 -10.30 5.93 12.07
CA VAL A 300 -11.33 6.45 11.15
C VAL A 300 -12.65 5.81 11.56
N HIS A 301 -13.64 6.63 11.89
CA HIS A 301 -14.97 6.14 12.24
C HIS A 301 -15.95 6.30 11.08
N LEU A 302 -16.57 5.19 10.68
CA LEU A 302 -17.54 5.09 9.60
C LEU A 302 -18.83 4.45 10.12
N SER A 303 -19.87 5.27 10.31
CA SER A 303 -21.24 4.77 10.43
C SER A 303 -21.77 4.34 9.06
N LEU A 304 -22.78 3.47 9.03
CA LEU A 304 -23.42 3.04 7.79
C LEU A 304 -23.82 4.20 6.86
N ARG A 305 -24.38 5.28 7.41
CA ARG A 305 -24.74 6.48 6.64
C ARG A 305 -23.49 7.12 6.03
N LYS A 306 -22.48 7.42 6.85
CA LYS A 306 -21.23 8.05 6.41
C LYS A 306 -20.50 7.19 5.37
N PHE A 307 -20.48 5.87 5.55
CA PHE A 307 -19.89 4.94 4.61
C PHE A 307 -20.58 4.97 3.24
N ARG A 308 -21.92 5.03 3.19
CA ARG A 308 -22.67 5.15 1.93
C ARG A 308 -22.34 6.46 1.20
N ASP A 309 -22.29 7.58 1.93
CA ASP A 309 -21.95 8.89 1.36
C ASP A 309 -20.52 8.89 0.79
N ILE A 310 -19.56 8.38 1.56
CA ILE A 310 -18.16 8.25 1.14
C ILE A 310 -18.02 7.30 -0.05
N LYS A 311 -18.71 6.16 -0.04
CA LYS A 311 -18.69 5.20 -1.14
C LYS A 311 -19.11 5.85 -2.45
N LYS A 312 -20.25 6.54 -2.47
CA LYS A 312 -20.73 7.28 -3.65
C LYS A 312 -19.69 8.29 -4.13
N ARG A 313 -19.11 9.05 -3.19
CA ARG A 313 -18.12 10.08 -3.50
C ARG A 313 -16.83 9.51 -4.10
N ILE A 314 -16.36 8.38 -3.58
CA ILE A 314 -15.21 7.66 -4.10
C ILE A 314 -15.50 7.15 -5.51
N GLU A 315 -16.69 6.61 -5.76
CA GLU A 315 -17.11 6.15 -7.08
C GLU A 315 -17.14 7.30 -8.10
N GLU A 316 -17.63 8.49 -7.71
CA GLU A 316 -17.58 9.69 -8.57
C GLU A 316 -16.14 10.10 -8.93
N ILE A 317 -15.21 10.07 -7.97
CA ILE A 317 -13.79 10.39 -8.21
C ILE A 317 -13.14 9.36 -9.12
N LEU A 318 -13.40 8.07 -8.89
CA LEU A 318 -12.80 6.97 -9.65
C LEU A 318 -13.43 6.78 -11.03
N ALA A 319 -14.58 7.39 -11.31
CA ALA A 319 -15.18 7.47 -12.64
C ALA A 319 -14.49 8.51 -13.55
N LEU A 320 -13.66 9.41 -12.98
CA LEU A 320 -12.89 10.38 -13.76
C LEU A 320 -11.76 9.68 -14.55
N GLU A 321 -11.27 10.33 -15.60
CA GLU A 321 -10.05 9.91 -16.28
C GLU A 321 -8.87 9.83 -15.31
N GLU A 322 -7.96 8.87 -15.52
CA GLU A 322 -6.84 8.61 -14.62
C GLU A 322 -5.98 9.85 -14.35
N LYS A 323 -5.74 10.69 -15.37
CA LYS A 323 -5.02 11.98 -15.21
C LYS A 323 -5.72 12.94 -14.23
N SER A 324 -7.05 12.95 -14.20
CA SER A 324 -7.81 13.74 -13.24
C SER A 324 -7.73 13.15 -11.83
N GLN A 325 -7.77 11.82 -11.73
CA GLN A 325 -7.56 11.13 -10.45
C GLN A 325 -6.16 11.45 -9.90
N GLU A 326 -5.12 11.35 -10.73
CA GLU A 326 -3.75 11.73 -10.42
C GLU A 326 -3.67 13.15 -9.84
N GLY A 327 -4.31 14.13 -10.49
CA GLY A 327 -4.34 15.51 -10.01
C GLY A 327 -4.96 15.66 -8.60
N ILE A 328 -6.03 14.91 -8.32
CA ILE A 328 -6.66 14.86 -6.98
C ILE A 328 -5.68 14.27 -5.96
N PHE A 329 -5.05 13.14 -6.27
CA PHE A 329 -4.12 12.47 -5.35
C PHE A 329 -2.85 13.29 -5.09
N ARG A 330 -2.30 13.98 -6.10
CA ARG A 330 -1.19 14.92 -5.91
C ARG A 330 -1.53 16.04 -4.93
N LYS A 331 -2.80 16.45 -4.88
CA LYS A 331 -3.27 17.47 -3.95
C LYS A 331 -3.51 16.94 -2.54
N ILE A 332 -4.09 15.75 -2.36
CA ILE A 332 -4.46 15.27 -1.01
C ILE A 332 -3.35 14.52 -0.26
N LEU A 333 -2.42 13.87 -0.97
CA LEU A 333 -1.38 13.08 -0.33
C LEU A 333 -0.37 13.88 0.52
N PRO A 334 0.07 15.09 0.11
CA PRO A 334 0.98 15.90 0.93
C PRO A 334 0.29 16.64 2.07
N GLU A 335 -1.05 16.66 2.09
CA GLU A 335 -1.85 17.48 3.01
C GLU A 335 -2.24 16.71 4.26
N ASP A 336 -2.55 17.44 5.33
CA ASP A 336 -3.10 16.83 6.53
C ASP A 336 -4.52 16.29 6.32
N SER A 337 -5.02 15.52 7.30
CA SER A 337 -6.34 14.91 7.13
C SER A 337 -7.46 15.95 7.07
N PHE A 338 -7.34 17.10 7.74
CA PHE A 338 -8.38 18.11 7.78
C PHE A 338 -8.53 18.78 6.40
N PHE A 339 -7.42 19.21 5.80
CA PHE A 339 -7.40 19.82 4.48
C PHE A 339 -7.82 18.83 3.40
N ALA A 340 -7.31 17.59 3.44
CA ALA A 340 -7.69 16.54 2.50
C ALA A 340 -9.21 16.26 2.55
N THR A 341 -9.80 16.19 3.75
CA THR A 341 -11.26 16.08 3.92
C THR A 341 -11.97 17.26 3.27
N GLY A 342 -11.61 18.49 3.63
CA GLY A 342 -12.24 19.71 3.09
C GLY A 342 -12.22 19.78 1.57
N PHE A 343 -11.06 19.49 0.96
CA PHE A 343 -10.91 19.47 -0.49
C PHE A 343 -11.79 18.39 -1.16
N LEU A 344 -11.82 17.16 -0.63
CA LEU A 344 -12.55 16.06 -1.26
C LEU A 344 -14.07 16.26 -1.21
N TRP A 345 -14.59 16.87 -0.15
CA TRP A 345 -16.01 17.23 -0.04
C TRP A 345 -16.39 18.41 -0.94
N THR A 346 -15.53 19.44 -1.07
CA THR A 346 -15.81 20.62 -1.90
C THR A 346 -15.64 20.36 -3.40
N TYR A 347 -14.64 19.56 -3.81
CA TYR A 347 -14.39 19.17 -5.20
C TYR A 347 -15.62 18.51 -5.88
N SER A 348 -16.59 18.04 -5.09
CA SER A 348 -17.83 17.41 -5.56
C SER A 348 -18.80 18.40 -6.13
N GLU A 349 -18.97 19.47 -5.37
CA GLU A 349 -20.07 20.39 -5.53
C GLU A 349 -19.75 21.39 -6.64
N GLU A 350 -18.47 21.66 -6.88
CA GLU A 350 -18.01 22.49 -8.00
C GLU A 350 -18.19 21.85 -9.37
N ARG A 351 -18.17 20.51 -9.47
CA ARG A 351 -18.40 19.78 -10.75
C ARG A 351 -19.88 19.66 -11.14
N LYS A 352 -20.80 19.96 -10.22
CA LYS A 352 -22.25 19.95 -10.46
C LYS A 352 -22.79 21.30 -10.95
N LYS A 353 -21.97 22.34 -10.89
CA LYS A 353 -22.22 23.66 -11.47
C LYS A 353 -21.60 23.71 -12.86
#